data_AF-A0A286T731-F1
#
_entry.id   AF-A0A286T731-F1
#
_cell.length_a   1.000
_cell.length_b   1.000
_cell.length_c   1.000
_cell.angle_alpha   90.00
_cell.angle_beta   90.00
_cell.angle_gamma   90.00
#
_symmetry.space_group_name_H-M   'P 1'
#
loop_
_entity.id
_entity.type
_entity.pdbx_description
1 polymer ?
#
loop_
_entity_poly.entity_id
_entity_poly.type
_entity_poly.pdbx_seq_one_letter_code
_entity_poly.pdbx_strand_id
1 'polypeptide(L)' 'MLNESEKYKIAAASSADAINFEFSLGAYIRKVCGLWRGNKALMASCGALNPEDASIAIIHALWARLQQQTMS' A
#
# COMPACT_ATOMS: atom_id res chain seq x y z
N MET A 1 9.61 8.46 0.82
CA MET A 1 8.47 9.33 0.47
C MET A 1 8.27 9.21 -1.03
N LEU A 2 7.05 8.97 -1.49
CA LEU A 2 6.76 8.77 -2.93
C LEU A 2 6.84 10.11 -3.68
N ASN A 3 7.56 10.15 -4.79
CA ASN A 3 7.59 11.30 -5.69
C ASN A 3 6.38 11.29 -6.65
N GLU A 4 6.16 12.39 -7.38
CA GLU A 4 4.98 12.54 -8.26
C GLU A 4 4.96 11.52 -9.41
N SER A 5 6.12 11.14 -9.96
CA SER A 5 6.19 10.09 -10.98
C SER A 5 5.79 8.72 -10.43
N GLU A 6 6.21 8.39 -9.21
CA GLU A 6 5.83 7.16 -8.51
C GLU A 6 4.34 7.14 -8.20
N LYS A 7 3.78 8.27 -7.73
CA LYS A 7 2.33 8.41 -7.50
C LYS A 7 1.53 8.20 -8.77
N TYR A 8 1.95 8.81 -9.89
CA TYR A 8 1.29 8.65 -11.18
C TYR A 8 1.33 7.20 -11.67
N LYS A 9 2.47 6.52 -11.52
CA LYS A 9 2.60 5.09 -11.87
C LYS A 9 1.68 4.21 -11.03
N ILE A 10 1.58 4.48 -9.73
CA ILE A 10 0.66 3.75 -8.84
C ILE A 10 -0.79 4.05 -9.24
N ALA A 11 -1.14 5.31 -9.49
CA ALA A 11 -2.48 5.68 -9.93
C ALA A 11 -2.85 4.94 -11.23
N ALA A 12 -2.02 5.03 -12.26
CA ALA A 12 -2.28 4.43 -13.58
C ALA A 12 -2.19 2.89 -13.61
N ALA A 13 -1.81 2.24 -12.51
CA ALA A 13 -1.67 0.79 -12.43
C ALA A 13 -3.02 0.09 -12.68
N SER A 14 -3.00 -0.93 -13.53
CA SER A 14 -4.14 -1.84 -13.67
C SER A 14 -4.24 -2.78 -12.47
N SER A 15 -5.37 -3.47 -12.32
CA SER A 15 -5.52 -4.52 -11.29
C SER A 15 -4.50 -5.66 -11.46
N ALA A 16 -3.94 -5.86 -12.66
CA ALA A 16 -2.88 -6.84 -12.91
C ALA A 16 -1.49 -6.34 -12.48
N ASP A 17 -1.26 -5.03 -12.48
CA ASP A 17 -0.01 -4.42 -12.01
C ASP A 17 0.10 -4.38 -10.47
N ALA A 18 -1.03 -4.56 -9.78
CA ALA A 18 -1.12 -4.61 -8.32
C ALA A 18 -0.16 -5.65 -7.71
N ILE A 19 0.02 -6.80 -8.38
CA ILE A 19 0.91 -7.88 -7.95
C ILE A 19 2.36 -7.39 -7.81
N ASN A 20 2.86 -6.57 -8.74
CA ASN A 20 4.23 -6.06 -8.68
C ASN A 20 4.43 -5.03 -7.55
N PHE A 21 3.38 -4.27 -7.21
CA PHE A 21 3.39 -3.38 -6.06
C PHE A 21 3.32 -4.14 -4.73
N GLU A 22 2.55 -5.22 -4.64
CA GLU A 22 2.50 -6.07 -3.44
C GLU A 22 3.86 -6.61 -3.02
N PHE A 23 4.72 -6.97 -3.99
CA PHE A 23 6.07 -7.46 -3.71
C PHE A 23 7.03 -6.35 -3.26
N SER A 24 7.17 -5.29 -4.06
CA SER A 24 8.19 -4.25 -3.83
C SER A 24 7.74 -3.19 -2.82
N LEU A 25 6.57 -2.59 -3.03
CA LEU A 25 6.00 -1.58 -2.13
C LEU A 25 5.49 -2.22 -0.82
N GLY A 26 4.94 -3.43 -0.88
CA GLY A 26 4.49 -4.16 0.31
C GLY A 26 5.65 -4.44 1.29
N ALA A 27 6.81 -4.88 0.80
CA ALA A 27 7.98 -5.09 1.65
C ALA A 27 8.45 -3.79 2.32
N TYR A 28 8.44 -2.67 1.59
CA TYR A 28 8.79 -1.36 2.13
C TYR A 28 7.81 -0.90 3.22
N ILE A 29 6.50 -1.00 2.97
CA ILE A 29 5.44 -0.67 3.94
C ILE A 29 5.60 -1.51 5.21
N ARG A 30 5.78 -2.82 5.07
CA ARG A 30 5.94 -3.74 6.21
C ARG A 30 7.11 -3.33 7.11
N LYS A 31 8.21 -2.89 6.52
CA LYS A 31 9.39 -2.40 7.24
C LYS A 31 9.14 -1.04 7.91
N VAL A 32 8.72 -0.02 7.16
CA VAL A 32 8.64 1.36 7.64
C VAL A 32 7.50 1.57 8.63
N CYS A 33 6.36 0.92 8.43
CA CYS A 33 5.23 1.00 9.34
C CYS A 33 5.37 0.07 10.56
N GLY A 34 6.47 -0.68 10.66
CA GLY A 34 6.74 -1.58 11.78
C GLY A 34 5.82 -2.80 11.83
N LEU A 35 5.24 -3.23 10.70
CA LEU A 35 4.34 -4.38 10.67
C LEU A 35 5.07 -5.67 11.06
N TRP A 36 6.27 -5.93 10.52
CA TRP A 36 7.11 -7.06 10.95
C TRP A 36 7.61 -6.96 12.40
N ARG A 37 7.59 -5.76 12.98
CA ARG A 37 7.93 -5.52 14.39
C ARG A 37 6.73 -5.67 15.33
N GLY A 38 5.58 -6.08 14.81
CA GLY A 38 4.38 -6.34 15.60
C GLY A 38 3.54 -5.10 15.89
N ASN A 39 3.45 -4.14 14.94
CA ASN A 39 2.51 -3.01 15.05
C ASN A 39 1.05 -3.49 14.95
N LYS A 40 0.54 -4.06 16.07
CA LYS A 40 -0.81 -4.64 16.18
C LYS A 40 -1.91 -3.61 16.00
N ALA A 41 -1.68 -2.36 16.42
CA ALA A 41 -2.65 -1.28 16.25
C ALA A 41 -2.91 -0.99 14.77
N LEU A 42 -1.84 -0.89 13.97
CA LEU A 42 -1.97 -0.68 12.53
C LEU A 42 -2.62 -1.90 11.84
N MET A 43 -2.18 -3.12 12.17
CA MET A 43 -2.81 -4.35 11.64
C MET A 43 -4.31 -4.40 11.95
N ALA A 44 -4.71 -4.08 13.19
CA ALA A 44 -6.12 -4.02 13.58
C ALA A 44 -6.89 -2.95 12.80
N SER A 45 -6.31 -1.76 12.58
CA SER A 45 -6.94 -0.71 11.77
C SER A 45 -7.11 -1.11 10.30
N CYS A 46 -6.24 -1.99 9.79
CA CYS A 46 -6.34 -2.59 8.46
C CYS A 46 -7.31 -3.79 8.42
N GLY A 47 -7.83 -4.25 9.55
CA GLY A 47 -8.61 -5.51 9.62
C GLY A 47 -7.77 -6.75 9.31
N ALA A 48 -6.45 -6.69 9.49
CA ALA A 48 -5.50 -7.71 9.07
C ALA A 48 -4.95 -8.51 10.26
N LEU A 49 -4.71 -9.81 10.03
CA LEU A 49 -4.14 -10.71 11.04
C LEU A 49 -2.61 -10.85 10.95
N ASN A 50 -2.02 -10.45 9.82
CA ASN A 50 -0.60 -10.55 9.56
C ASN A 50 -0.07 -9.30 8.81
N PRO A 51 1.26 -9.09 8.80
CA PRO A 51 1.90 -7.98 8.09
C PRO A 51 1.60 -7.94 6.59
N GLU A 52 1.44 -9.09 5.94
CA GLU A 52 1.19 -9.22 4.51
C GLU A 52 -0.17 -8.61 4.14
N ASP A 53 -1.24 -9.08 4.78
CA ASP A 53 -2.61 -8.60 4.59
C ASP A 53 -2.72 -7.11 4.92
N ALA A 54 -2.06 -6.66 6.00
CA ALA A 54 -2.05 -5.24 6.37
C ALA A 54 -1.40 -4.38 5.28
N SER A 55 -0.31 -4.85 4.67
CA SER A 55 0.36 -4.11 3.59
C SER A 55 -0.48 -4.05 2.31
N ILE A 56 -1.24 -5.09 1.98
CA ILE A 56 -2.18 -5.10 0.84
C ILE A 56 -3.29 -4.08 1.07
N ALA A 57 -3.90 -4.07 2.26
CA ALA A 57 -4.95 -3.11 2.61
C ALA A 57 -4.47 -1.65 2.48
N ILE A 58 -3.24 -1.36 2.91
CA ILE A 58 -2.62 -0.03 2.78
C ILE A 58 -2.39 0.32 1.30
N ILE A 59 -1.90 -0.61 0.48
CA ILE A 59 -1.67 -0.39 -0.95
C ILE A 59 -3.00 -0.06 -1.66
N HIS A 60 -4.07 -0.80 -1.37
CA HIS A 60 -5.39 -0.54 -1.94
C HIS A 60 -5.93 0.84 -1.52
N ALA A 61 -5.81 1.20 -0.24
CA ALA A 61 -6.23 2.51 0.24
C ALA A 61 -5.42 3.66 -0.41
N LEU A 62 -4.11 3.47 -0.58
CA LEU A 62 -3.25 4.43 -1.28
C LEU A 62 -3.67 4.58 -2.75
N TRP A 63 -3.90 3.47 -3.45
CA TRP A 63 -4.32 3.48 -4.85
C TRP A 63 -5.66 4.20 -5.04
N ALA A 64 -6.67 3.86 -4.22
CA ALA A 64 -7.97 4.53 -4.26
C ALA A 64 -7.86 6.05 -4.04
N ARG A 65 -6.99 6.48 -3.11
CA ARG A 65 -6.75 7.90 -2.86
C ARG A 65 -6.06 8.59 -4.04
N LEU A 66 -5.06 7.96 -4.64
CA LEU A 66 -4.34 8.53 -5.79
C LEU A 66 -5.24 8.61 -7.04
N GLN A 67 -6.13 7.65 -7.23
CA GLN A 67 -7.17 7.69 -8.26
C GLN A 67 -8.10 8.89 -8.08
N GLN A 68 -8.60 9.12 -6.86
CA GLN A 68 -9.44 10.30 -6.57
C GLN A 68 -8.75 11.62 -6.85
N GLN A 69 -7.45 11.73 -6.57
CA GLN A 69 -6.66 12.94 -6.81
C GLN A 69 -6.35 13.18 -8.30
N THR A 70 -6.37 12.14 -9.11
CA THR A 70 -6.08 12.24 -10.55
C THR A 70 -7.36 12.52 -11.35
N MET A 71 -8.53 12.22 -10.79
CA MET A 71 -9.85 12.51 -11.37
C MET A 71 -10.48 13.83 -10.93
N SER A 72 -9.84 14.56 -10.00
CA SER A 72 -10.26 15.89 -9.50
C SER A 72 -9.45 17.02 -10.14
#